data_AF-A0ABD5SDS7-F1
#
_entry.id   AF-A0ABD5SDS7-F1
#
_cell.length_a   1.000
_cell.length_b   1.000
_cell.length_c   1.000
_cell.angle_alpha   90.00
_cell.angle_beta   90.00
_cell.angle_gamma   90.00
#
_symmetry.space_group_name_H-M   'P 1'
#
loop_
_entity.id
_entity.type
_entity.pdbx_description
1 polymer ?
#
loop_
_entity_poly.entity_id
_entity_poly.type
_entity_poly.pdbx_seq_one_letter_code
_entity_poly.pdbx_strand_id
1 'polypeptide(L)'
;NGADPDAAPVAAGSHLDSVPDGGIFDGPLGVYAAVEAVRAMRDAGIEPDRPVLVSSFTEEEGSTFGDGLLGSSVATGETDAETALALENDAGETLANALSRIGYRGEGLLDPAGWDCFFELHVEQDTVLESAGVDVGVVTTITGITHCVVEIMGEANHAGATAMDDRTDALAAASEFVLDVESAANDIVETDSETAVGTVGSLSVSPNATNVVPGRVACGVDVRDVTRGSMEEIASAAHESLARLERNRGVETTLNRPFHVDPTGMSDRLRTVAHDAAADAGRSAIDLHSGAAHDAMRVAGATDA
;
A
#
# COMPACT_ATOMS: atom_id res chain seq x y z
N ASN A 1 -23.52 -26.62 9.16
CA ASN A 1 -23.54 -28.06 8.81
C ASN A 1 -24.38 -28.28 7.56
N GLY A 2 -24.02 -27.62 6.44
CA GLY A 2 -24.80 -27.63 5.19
C GLY A 2 -23.93 -27.49 3.94
N ALA A 3 -22.79 -26.79 4.06
CA ALA A 3 -21.78 -26.72 3.00
C ALA A 3 -21.11 -28.06 2.71
N ASP A 4 -20.80 -28.29 1.43
CA ASP A 4 -19.87 -29.34 0.99
C ASP A 4 -18.45 -28.98 1.49
N PRO A 5 -17.85 -29.77 2.40
CA PRO A 5 -16.53 -29.46 2.95
C PRO A 5 -15.41 -29.55 1.91
N ASP A 6 -15.64 -30.21 0.77
CA ASP A 6 -14.67 -30.37 -0.31
C ASP A 6 -14.80 -29.27 -1.39
N ALA A 7 -15.82 -28.42 -1.29
CA ALA A 7 -16.00 -27.31 -2.22
C ALA A 7 -15.08 -26.13 -1.88
N ALA A 8 -14.58 -25.45 -2.92
CA ALA A 8 -13.76 -24.25 -2.76
C ALA A 8 -14.52 -23.19 -1.93
N PRO A 9 -13.92 -22.69 -0.83
CA PRO A 9 -14.58 -21.78 0.08
C PRO A 9 -14.72 -20.37 -0.51
N VAL A 10 -15.74 -19.64 -0.03
CA VAL A 10 -15.78 -18.18 -0.13
C VAL A 10 -15.11 -17.61 1.11
N ALA A 11 -14.00 -16.90 0.94
CA ALA A 11 -13.30 -16.26 2.03
C ALA A 11 -13.71 -14.78 2.13
N ALA A 12 -13.71 -14.24 3.34
CA ALA A 12 -13.80 -12.81 3.57
C ALA A 12 -12.97 -12.42 4.80
N GLY A 13 -12.43 -11.22 4.82
CA GLY A 13 -11.52 -10.82 5.89
C GLY A 13 -10.85 -9.49 5.64
N SER A 14 -9.87 -9.20 6.48
CA SER A 14 -8.96 -8.04 6.39
C SER A 14 -7.84 -8.24 7.43
N HIS A 15 -7.45 -7.21 8.17
CA HIS A 15 -6.43 -7.26 9.23
C HIS A 15 -6.95 -6.79 10.60
N LEU A 16 -6.13 -6.99 11.64
CA LEU A 16 -6.42 -6.56 13.02
C LEU A 16 -5.28 -5.78 13.67
N ASP A 17 -4.10 -5.73 13.04
CA ASP A 17 -3.05 -4.77 13.38
C ASP A 17 -3.40 -3.36 12.88
N SER A 18 -2.67 -2.37 13.37
CA SER A 18 -2.89 -0.96 13.08
C SER A 18 -1.58 -0.19 13.10
N VAL A 19 -1.51 0.95 12.41
CA VAL A 19 -0.47 1.97 12.65
C VAL A 19 -0.59 2.66 14.02
N PRO A 20 0.49 3.32 14.51
CA PRO A 20 0.38 4.25 15.64
C PRO A 20 -0.70 5.31 15.39
N ASP A 21 -1.55 5.53 16.39
CA ASP A 21 -2.71 6.43 16.31
C ASP A 21 -3.72 6.10 15.18
N GLY A 22 -3.77 4.83 14.76
CA GLY A 22 -4.72 4.31 13.76
C GLY A 22 -6.19 4.39 14.20
N GLY A 23 -7.08 4.42 13.21
CA GLY A 23 -8.53 4.45 13.42
C GLY A 23 -9.09 3.11 13.89
N ILE A 24 -10.28 3.12 14.49
CA ILE A 24 -10.91 1.89 15.01
C ILE A 24 -11.55 1.00 13.93
N PHE A 25 -11.55 1.42 12.66
CA PHE A 25 -12.23 0.74 11.55
C PHE A 25 -11.29 0.20 10.48
N ASP A 26 -10.05 0.68 10.43
CA ASP A 26 -9.02 0.34 9.45
C ASP A 26 -8.50 -1.08 9.70
N GLY A 27 -8.96 -2.05 8.91
CA GLY A 27 -8.81 -3.49 9.17
C GLY A 27 -10.00 -4.14 9.91
N PRO A 28 -10.24 -3.84 11.21
CA PRO A 28 -11.27 -4.50 12.00
C PRO A 28 -12.66 -4.46 11.38
N LEU A 29 -13.03 -3.43 10.61
CA LEU A 29 -14.31 -3.40 9.91
C LEU A 29 -14.51 -4.65 9.05
N GLY A 30 -13.50 -5.00 8.23
CA GLY A 30 -13.58 -6.16 7.32
C GLY A 30 -13.65 -7.48 8.05
N VAL A 31 -12.77 -7.68 9.05
CA VAL A 31 -12.75 -8.91 9.85
C VAL A 31 -14.06 -9.09 10.61
N TYR A 32 -14.55 -8.05 11.31
CA TYR A 32 -15.79 -8.16 12.08
C TYR A 32 -17.03 -8.24 11.19
N ALA A 33 -17.05 -7.57 10.02
CA ALA A 33 -18.15 -7.70 9.06
C ALA A 33 -18.23 -9.12 8.49
N ALA A 34 -17.10 -9.77 8.20
CA ALA A 34 -17.07 -11.16 7.76
C ALA A 34 -17.60 -12.12 8.86
N VAL A 35 -17.20 -11.90 10.13
CA VAL A 35 -17.77 -12.64 11.27
C VAL A 35 -19.28 -12.41 11.39
N GLU A 36 -19.73 -11.16 11.22
CA GLU A 36 -21.14 -10.80 11.32
C GLU A 36 -21.96 -11.40 10.18
N ALA A 37 -21.43 -11.45 8.95
CA ALA A 37 -22.07 -12.13 7.83
C ALA A 37 -22.33 -13.61 8.14
N VAL A 38 -21.37 -14.30 8.75
CA VAL A 38 -21.54 -15.70 9.20
C VAL A 38 -22.63 -15.82 10.27
N ARG A 39 -22.71 -14.88 11.21
CA ARG A 39 -23.77 -14.87 12.24
C ARG A 39 -25.14 -14.61 11.61
N ALA A 40 -25.25 -13.60 10.74
CA ALA A 40 -26.49 -13.25 10.05
C ALA A 40 -27.03 -14.40 9.20
N MET A 41 -26.16 -15.11 8.46
CA MET A 41 -26.56 -16.31 7.72
C MET A 41 -27.11 -17.40 8.64
N ARG A 42 -26.47 -17.64 9.79
CA ARG A 42 -26.94 -18.63 10.78
C ARG A 42 -28.28 -18.24 11.38
N ASP A 43 -28.45 -16.98 11.76
CA ASP A 43 -29.69 -16.47 12.35
C ASP A 43 -30.86 -16.51 11.35
N ALA A 44 -30.57 -16.30 10.06
CA ALA A 44 -31.53 -16.44 8.96
C ALA A 44 -31.81 -17.90 8.56
N GLY A 45 -31.07 -18.88 9.11
CA GLY A 45 -31.17 -20.29 8.71
C GLY A 45 -30.68 -20.56 7.28
N ILE A 46 -29.79 -19.72 6.76
CA ILE A 46 -29.15 -19.91 5.44
C ILE A 46 -28.07 -20.98 5.59
N GLU A 47 -28.17 -22.01 4.76
CA GLU A 47 -27.15 -23.06 4.62
C GLU A 47 -26.41 -22.83 3.30
N PRO A 48 -25.19 -22.25 3.32
CA PRO A 48 -24.45 -22.03 2.09
C PRO A 48 -23.97 -23.36 1.51
N ASP A 49 -23.95 -23.47 0.18
CA ASP A 49 -23.48 -24.66 -0.53
C ASP A 49 -21.96 -24.88 -0.37
N ARG A 50 -21.22 -23.81 -0.11
CA ARG A 50 -19.75 -23.78 0.05
C ARG A 50 -19.35 -23.33 1.45
N PRO A 51 -18.16 -23.73 1.94
CA PRO A 51 -17.66 -23.22 3.21
C PRO A 51 -17.43 -21.71 3.13
N VAL A 52 -17.70 -21.01 4.23
CA VAL A 52 -17.38 -19.58 4.38
C VAL A 52 -16.25 -19.45 5.37
N LEU A 53 -15.14 -18.84 4.93
CA LEU A 53 -13.95 -18.61 5.74
C LEU A 53 -13.86 -17.16 6.17
N VAL A 54 -13.39 -16.93 7.39
CA VAL A 54 -13.02 -15.61 7.88
C VAL A 54 -11.51 -15.57 8.09
N SER A 55 -10.82 -14.66 7.42
CA SER A 55 -9.38 -14.44 7.58
C SER A 55 -9.08 -13.13 8.31
N SER A 56 -7.99 -13.14 9.06
CA SER A 56 -7.31 -11.95 9.58
C SER A 56 -5.85 -12.09 9.20
N PHE A 57 -5.36 -11.26 8.29
CA PHE A 57 -3.96 -11.27 7.91
C PHE A 57 -3.11 -10.57 8.99
N THR A 58 -1.84 -10.95 9.03
CA THR A 58 -0.86 -10.47 10.02
C THR A 58 0.02 -9.41 9.36
N GLU A 59 0.25 -8.29 10.03
CA GLU A 59 1.17 -7.23 9.56
C GLU A 59 0.77 -6.74 8.17
N GLU A 60 -0.50 -6.36 8.03
CA GLU A 60 -0.98 -5.67 6.83
C GLU A 60 -0.38 -4.26 6.78
N GLU A 61 -0.34 -3.57 7.92
CA GLU A 61 0.13 -2.19 8.02
C GLU A 61 1.66 -2.09 7.96
N GLY A 62 2.36 -3.18 8.26
CA GLY A 62 3.82 -3.25 8.25
C GLY A 62 4.49 -2.43 9.35
N SER A 63 3.75 -2.06 10.40
CA SER A 63 4.26 -1.14 11.43
C SER A 63 5.35 -1.76 12.32
N THR A 64 5.43 -3.10 12.41
CA THR A 64 6.38 -3.77 13.31
C THR A 64 7.35 -4.68 12.55
N PHE A 65 6.90 -5.36 11.50
CA PHE A 65 7.70 -6.34 10.77
C PHE A 65 7.59 -6.16 9.25
N GLY A 66 8.46 -5.33 8.68
CA GLY A 66 8.59 -5.16 7.22
C GLY A 66 7.83 -3.95 6.69
N ASP A 67 7.33 -4.05 5.45
CA ASP A 67 6.78 -2.93 4.68
C ASP A 67 5.27 -3.09 4.37
N GLY A 68 4.58 -4.01 5.06
CA GLY A 68 3.13 -4.25 4.94
C GLY A 68 2.73 -5.47 4.12
N LEU A 69 1.44 -5.80 4.17
CA LEU A 69 0.78 -6.95 3.51
C LEU A 69 1.46 -8.29 3.77
N LEU A 70 2.12 -8.46 4.92
CA LEU A 70 3.03 -9.58 5.12
C LEU A 70 2.29 -10.92 5.11
N GLY A 71 1.19 -11.00 5.86
CA GLY A 71 0.39 -12.22 5.97
C GLY A 71 -0.18 -12.68 4.63
N SER A 72 -0.73 -11.76 3.84
CA SER A 72 -1.27 -12.07 2.52
C SER A 72 -0.18 -12.36 1.48
N SER A 73 0.98 -11.72 1.58
CA SER A 73 2.16 -12.02 0.75
C SER A 73 2.71 -13.42 1.02
N VAL A 74 2.70 -13.87 2.28
CA VAL A 74 3.07 -15.26 2.63
C VAL A 74 2.01 -16.24 2.14
N ALA A 75 0.73 -15.93 2.32
CA ALA A 75 -0.38 -16.79 1.88
C ALA A 75 -0.40 -17.00 0.36
N THR A 76 0.03 -16.00 -0.42
CA THR A 76 0.04 -16.05 -1.89
C THR A 76 1.37 -16.53 -2.46
N GLY A 77 2.38 -16.74 -1.61
CA GLY A 77 3.69 -17.26 -1.99
C GLY A 77 4.67 -16.21 -2.50
N GLU A 78 4.33 -14.93 -2.46
CA GLU A 78 5.24 -13.83 -2.81
C GLU A 78 6.40 -13.68 -1.81
N THR A 79 6.12 -13.98 -0.54
CA THR A 79 7.14 -14.04 0.51
C THR A 79 7.22 -15.45 1.08
N ASP A 80 8.42 -16.04 1.10
CA ASP A 80 8.65 -17.32 1.78
C ASP A 80 8.35 -17.17 3.29
N ALA A 81 7.57 -18.09 3.86
CA ALA A 81 7.27 -18.15 5.27
C ALA A 81 8.52 -18.17 6.15
N GLU A 82 9.60 -18.85 5.75
CA GLU A 82 10.87 -18.86 6.51
C GLU A 82 11.50 -17.46 6.53
N THR A 83 11.45 -16.75 5.41
CA THR A 83 11.95 -15.37 5.29
C THR A 83 11.13 -14.42 6.16
N ALA A 84 9.79 -14.50 6.08
CA ALA A 84 8.90 -13.68 6.89
C ALA A 84 9.11 -13.92 8.40
N LEU A 85 9.23 -15.19 8.82
CA LEU A 85 9.45 -15.56 10.21
C LEU A 85 10.80 -15.08 10.77
N ALA A 86 11.77 -14.81 9.91
CA ALA A 86 13.09 -14.29 10.26
C ALA A 86 13.14 -12.75 10.33
N LEU A 87 12.11 -12.02 9.91
CA LEU A 87 12.05 -10.57 10.03
C LEU A 87 12.17 -10.15 11.50
N GLU A 88 13.00 -9.14 11.76
CA GLU A 88 13.23 -8.57 13.08
C GLU A 88 12.57 -7.19 13.16
N ASN A 89 11.95 -6.89 14.31
CA ASN A 89 11.50 -5.54 14.61
C ASN A 89 12.64 -4.67 15.16
N ASP A 90 12.36 -3.40 15.44
CA ASP A 90 13.34 -2.44 15.98
C ASP A 90 14.00 -2.87 17.31
N ALA A 91 13.35 -3.76 18.07
CA ALA A 91 13.88 -4.31 19.31
C ALA A 91 14.71 -5.59 19.12
N GLY A 92 14.84 -6.09 17.88
CA GLY A 92 15.53 -7.33 17.54
C GLY A 92 14.75 -8.61 17.90
N GLU A 93 13.44 -8.52 18.17
CA GLU A 93 12.57 -9.70 18.29
C GLU A 93 12.20 -10.15 16.86
N THR A 94 12.28 -11.44 16.56
CA THR A 94 11.83 -11.98 15.27
C THR A 94 10.32 -12.19 15.24
N LEU A 95 9.71 -12.13 14.05
CA LEU A 95 8.28 -12.44 13.87
C LEU A 95 7.93 -13.83 14.42
N ALA A 96 8.79 -14.84 14.20
CA ALA A 96 8.59 -16.17 14.77
C ALA A 96 8.45 -16.17 16.30
N ASN A 97 9.29 -15.38 16.99
CA ASN A 97 9.24 -15.26 18.44
C ASN A 97 7.99 -14.49 18.88
N ALA A 98 7.64 -13.41 18.19
CA ALA A 98 6.44 -12.63 18.47
C ALA A 98 5.16 -13.48 18.33
N LEU A 99 5.00 -14.20 17.22
CA LEU A 99 3.87 -15.11 16.99
C LEU A 99 3.82 -16.23 18.03
N SER A 100 4.97 -16.79 18.39
CA SER A 100 5.05 -17.83 19.45
C SER A 100 4.63 -17.27 20.81
N ARG A 101 5.05 -16.05 21.15
CA ARG A 101 4.75 -15.37 22.41
C ARG A 101 3.25 -15.10 22.58
N ILE A 102 2.56 -14.72 21.51
CA ILE A 102 1.11 -14.47 21.55
C ILE A 102 0.27 -15.73 21.30
N GLY A 103 0.90 -16.86 20.92
CA GLY A 103 0.22 -18.14 20.68
C GLY A 103 -0.38 -18.30 19.28
N TYR A 104 0.02 -17.48 18.31
CA TYR A 104 -0.48 -17.49 16.93
C TYR A 104 0.51 -18.06 15.91
N ARG A 105 1.59 -18.71 16.36
CA ARG A 105 2.47 -19.49 15.49
C ARG A 105 1.81 -20.83 15.12
N GLY A 106 0.93 -20.80 14.13
CA GLY A 106 0.31 -21.99 13.55
C GLY A 106 1.30 -22.84 12.75
N GLU A 107 0.90 -24.08 12.46
CA GLU A 107 1.64 -25.02 11.59
C GLU A 107 1.05 -25.12 10.18
N GLY A 108 -0.14 -24.57 9.96
CA GLY A 108 -0.83 -24.56 8.67
C GLY A 108 -0.42 -23.36 7.82
N LEU A 109 -0.53 -23.53 6.50
CA LEU A 109 -0.42 -22.45 5.53
C LEU A 109 -1.83 -22.10 5.04
N LEU A 110 -2.12 -20.80 4.98
CA LEU A 110 -3.30 -20.29 4.31
C LEU A 110 -3.04 -20.35 2.80
N ASP A 111 -3.94 -20.97 2.04
CA ASP A 111 -3.80 -21.14 0.59
C ASP A 111 -5.01 -20.50 -0.14
N PRO A 112 -4.88 -19.23 -0.57
CA PRO A 112 -5.93 -18.54 -1.31
C PRO A 112 -6.19 -19.13 -2.70
N ALA A 113 -5.24 -19.85 -3.31
CA ALA A 113 -5.44 -20.47 -4.62
C ALA A 113 -6.51 -21.58 -4.58
N GLY A 114 -6.80 -22.13 -3.40
CA GLY A 114 -7.87 -23.08 -3.17
C GLY A 114 -9.26 -22.44 -2.97
N TRP A 115 -9.38 -21.11 -2.91
CA TRP A 115 -10.64 -20.42 -2.66
C TRP A 115 -11.42 -20.18 -3.95
N ASP A 116 -12.75 -20.12 -3.86
CA ASP A 116 -13.60 -19.68 -4.97
C ASP A 116 -13.50 -18.17 -5.18
N CYS A 117 -13.46 -17.42 -4.09
CA CYS A 117 -13.20 -15.98 -4.09
C CYS A 117 -12.85 -15.47 -2.70
N PHE A 118 -12.38 -14.23 -2.67
CA PHE A 118 -12.17 -13.44 -1.47
C PHE A 118 -12.96 -12.12 -1.54
N PHE A 119 -13.53 -11.67 -0.42
CA PHE A 119 -14.09 -10.33 -0.28
C PHE A 119 -13.44 -9.62 0.91
N GLU A 120 -13.00 -8.39 0.69
CA GLU A 120 -12.53 -7.49 1.75
C GLU A 120 -13.44 -6.27 1.83
N LEU A 121 -14.05 -6.07 3.01
CA LEU A 121 -14.79 -4.84 3.29
C LEU A 121 -13.85 -3.89 4.03
N HIS A 122 -13.71 -2.68 3.54
CA HIS A 122 -12.85 -1.69 4.13
C HIS A 122 -13.51 -0.32 4.19
N VAL A 123 -12.98 0.57 5.04
CA VAL A 123 -13.29 1.99 4.96
C VAL A 123 -12.59 2.58 3.73
N GLU A 124 -13.18 3.60 3.12
CA GLU A 124 -12.63 4.24 1.93
C GLU A 124 -11.23 4.84 2.14
N GLN A 125 -10.95 5.32 3.35
CA GLN A 125 -9.76 6.13 3.71
C GLN A 125 -9.64 7.44 2.91
N ASP A 126 -10.68 7.82 2.19
CA ASP A 126 -10.86 9.09 1.50
C ASP A 126 -12.31 9.58 1.69
N THR A 127 -12.71 10.58 0.90
CA THR A 127 -13.95 11.35 1.03
C THR A 127 -14.79 11.33 -0.25
N VAL A 128 -14.48 10.49 -1.24
CA VAL A 128 -15.23 10.34 -2.49
C VAL A 128 -16.65 9.88 -2.21
N LEU A 129 -16.86 8.85 -1.38
CA LEU A 129 -18.20 8.36 -1.06
C LEU A 129 -18.98 9.39 -0.23
N GLU A 130 -18.32 10.02 0.75
CA GLU A 130 -18.92 11.09 1.55
C GLU A 130 -19.35 12.28 0.67
N SER A 131 -18.45 12.74 -0.20
CA SER A 131 -18.68 13.88 -1.10
C SER A 131 -19.76 13.58 -2.15
N ALA A 132 -19.82 12.33 -2.63
CA ALA A 132 -20.85 11.87 -3.56
C ALA A 132 -22.20 11.59 -2.86
N GLY A 133 -22.21 11.45 -1.52
CA GLY A 133 -23.39 11.04 -0.76
C GLY A 133 -23.84 9.61 -1.09
N VAL A 134 -22.88 8.70 -1.34
CA VAL A 134 -23.09 7.31 -1.73
C VAL A 134 -22.76 6.37 -0.56
N ASP A 135 -23.52 5.29 -0.42
CA ASP A 135 -23.37 4.37 0.72
C ASP A 135 -22.17 3.42 0.59
N VAL A 136 -21.89 2.93 -0.62
CA VAL A 136 -20.91 1.86 -0.87
C VAL A 136 -20.04 2.18 -2.09
N GLY A 137 -18.76 1.87 -1.97
CA GLY A 137 -17.83 1.86 -3.07
C GLY A 137 -17.53 0.44 -3.55
N VAL A 138 -17.67 0.17 -4.84
CA VAL A 138 -17.25 -1.09 -5.46
C VAL A 138 -15.86 -0.87 -6.06
N VAL A 139 -14.84 -1.46 -5.43
CA VAL A 139 -13.45 -1.24 -5.82
C VAL A 139 -13.18 -1.88 -7.18
N THR A 140 -12.67 -1.08 -8.13
CA THR A 140 -12.31 -1.54 -9.48
C THR A 140 -10.86 -1.99 -9.55
N THR A 141 -9.99 -1.29 -8.85
CA THR A 141 -8.54 -1.49 -8.87
C THR A 141 -7.96 -1.01 -7.56
N ILE A 142 -7.06 -1.78 -6.99
CA ILE A 142 -6.22 -1.35 -5.88
C ILE A 142 -4.95 -0.75 -6.48
N THR A 143 -4.62 0.48 -6.09
CA THR A 143 -3.48 1.20 -6.65
C THR A 143 -2.18 0.44 -6.44
N GLY A 144 -1.28 0.52 -7.43
CA GLY A 144 0.10 0.13 -7.25
C GLY A 144 0.83 1.16 -6.42
N ILE A 145 1.96 0.77 -5.85
CA ILE A 145 2.80 1.63 -5.02
C ILE A 145 4.28 1.44 -5.41
N THR A 146 5.01 2.54 -5.52
CA THR A 146 6.48 2.53 -5.57
C THR A 146 7.01 3.49 -4.52
N HIS A 147 7.83 2.98 -3.60
CA HIS A 147 8.63 3.83 -2.73
C HIS A 147 10.06 3.93 -3.26
N CYS A 148 10.58 5.14 -3.33
CA CYS A 148 11.98 5.42 -3.66
C CYS A 148 12.69 6.07 -2.48
N VAL A 149 13.95 5.67 -2.27
CA VAL A 149 14.89 6.37 -1.37
C VAL A 149 15.94 7.06 -2.23
N VAL A 150 16.03 8.37 -2.10
CA VAL A 150 16.93 9.23 -2.85
C VAL A 150 17.96 9.84 -1.91
N GLU A 151 19.25 9.81 -2.28
CA GLU A 151 20.27 10.61 -1.62
C GLU A 151 20.85 11.64 -2.58
N ILE A 152 20.99 12.87 -2.11
CA ILE A 152 21.61 13.98 -2.83
C ILE A 152 22.78 14.47 -1.99
N MET A 153 23.98 14.34 -2.53
CA MET A 153 25.24 14.69 -1.90
C MET A 153 25.81 15.97 -2.52
N GLY A 154 26.05 16.96 -1.68
CA GLY A 154 26.73 18.20 -2.02
C GLY A 154 27.91 18.45 -1.09
N GLU A 155 28.18 19.72 -0.79
CA GLU A 155 29.32 20.09 0.06
C GLU A 155 28.90 21.06 1.17
N ALA A 156 29.08 20.64 2.42
CA ALA A 156 28.76 21.46 3.57
C ALA A 156 29.76 22.62 3.71
N ASN A 157 29.25 23.85 3.70
CA ASN A 157 30.07 25.05 3.60
C ASN A 157 29.49 26.23 4.40
N HIS A 158 30.29 27.25 4.73
CA HIS A 158 29.79 28.38 5.53
C HIS A 158 28.90 29.30 4.68
N ALA A 159 27.63 29.46 5.07
CA ALA A 159 26.62 30.14 4.27
C ALA A 159 26.92 31.63 3.97
N GLY A 160 27.75 32.30 4.77
CA GLY A 160 28.16 33.68 4.54
C GLY A 160 29.54 33.86 3.89
N ALA A 161 30.36 32.81 3.82
CA ALA A 161 31.75 32.93 3.37
C ALA A 161 32.00 32.24 2.03
N THR A 162 31.16 31.26 1.67
CA THR A 162 31.21 30.59 0.38
C THR A 162 30.38 31.38 -0.64
N ALA A 163 31.03 31.80 -1.73
CA ALA A 163 30.37 32.51 -2.83
C ALA A 163 29.30 31.62 -3.48
N MET A 164 28.30 32.21 -4.15
CA MET A 164 27.16 31.46 -4.67
C MET A 164 27.54 30.49 -5.81
N ASP A 165 28.52 30.88 -6.62
CA ASP A 165 29.08 30.12 -7.74
C ASP A 165 29.97 28.94 -7.32
N ASP A 166 30.45 28.96 -6.07
CA ASP A 166 31.28 27.89 -5.50
C ASP A 166 30.46 26.85 -4.71
N ARG A 167 29.13 26.96 -4.67
CA ARG A 167 28.28 26.08 -3.85
C ARG A 167 27.84 24.83 -4.60
N THR A 168 27.95 23.71 -3.91
CA THR A 168 27.25 22.46 -4.22
C THR A 168 26.17 22.22 -3.16
N ASP A 169 25.04 22.94 -3.27
CA ASP A 169 23.98 22.96 -2.26
C ASP A 169 22.98 21.80 -2.47
N ALA A 170 23.03 20.80 -1.59
CA ALA A 170 22.19 19.62 -1.68
C ALA A 170 20.70 19.93 -1.44
N LEU A 171 20.37 20.91 -0.60
CA LEU A 171 18.97 21.25 -0.30
C LEU A 171 18.33 22.02 -1.45
N ALA A 172 19.08 22.90 -2.10
CA ALA A 172 18.59 23.59 -3.29
C ALA A 172 18.33 22.59 -4.44
N ALA A 173 19.20 21.59 -4.61
CA ALA A 173 18.97 20.51 -5.58
C ALA A 173 17.76 19.64 -5.20
N ALA A 174 17.63 19.25 -3.93
CA ALA A 174 16.46 18.51 -3.44
C ALA A 174 15.14 19.28 -3.64
N SER A 175 15.16 20.61 -3.48
CA SER A 175 13.97 21.44 -3.67
C SER A 175 13.51 21.46 -5.13
N GLU A 176 14.44 21.45 -6.09
CA GLU A 176 14.10 21.27 -7.51
C GLU A 176 13.56 19.86 -7.77
N PHE A 177 14.19 18.83 -7.21
CA PHE A 177 13.74 17.45 -7.36
C PHE A 177 12.30 17.25 -6.88
N VAL A 178 11.93 17.85 -5.74
CA VAL A 178 10.55 17.81 -5.22
C VAL A 178 9.55 18.38 -6.23
N LEU A 179 9.85 19.54 -6.81
CA LEU A 179 8.98 20.19 -7.79
C LEU A 179 8.92 19.42 -9.11
N ASP A 180 10.02 18.78 -9.53
CA ASP A 180 10.04 17.95 -10.72
C ASP A 180 9.17 16.70 -10.56
N VAL A 181 9.19 16.04 -9.40
CA VAL A 181 8.32 14.88 -9.11
C VAL A 181 6.85 15.29 -9.11
N GLU A 182 6.51 16.41 -8.47
CA GLU A 182 5.15 16.96 -8.48
C GLU A 182 4.71 17.30 -9.92
N SER A 183 5.58 17.94 -10.71
CA SER A 183 5.29 18.27 -12.10
C SER A 183 5.05 17.00 -12.93
N ALA A 184 5.91 15.98 -12.79
CA ALA A 184 5.76 14.73 -13.53
C ALA A 184 4.45 14.02 -13.20
N ALA A 185 4.03 14.00 -11.94
CA ALA A 185 2.73 13.44 -11.56
C ALA A 185 1.57 14.24 -12.16
N ASN A 186 1.60 15.57 -12.12
CA ASN A 186 0.56 16.40 -12.73
C ASN A 186 0.50 16.23 -14.26
N ASP A 187 1.65 16.11 -14.93
CA ASP A 187 1.68 15.85 -16.38
C ASP A 187 0.95 14.55 -16.71
N ILE A 188 1.21 13.48 -15.94
CA ILE A 188 0.51 12.19 -16.10
C ILE A 188 -0.99 12.29 -15.81
N VAL A 189 -1.40 13.08 -14.81
CA VAL A 189 -2.81 13.35 -14.51
C VAL A 189 -3.50 14.00 -15.71
N GLU A 190 -2.82 14.91 -16.41
CA GLU A 190 -3.37 15.59 -17.58
C GLU A 190 -3.40 14.70 -18.84
N THR A 191 -2.51 13.72 -18.97
CA THR A 191 -2.32 12.97 -20.22
C THR A 191 -2.83 11.52 -20.18
N ASP A 192 -2.60 10.79 -19.09
CA ASP A 192 -2.69 9.33 -19.09
C ASP A 192 -3.58 8.76 -17.98
N SER A 193 -3.49 9.28 -16.75
CA SER A 193 -4.22 8.73 -15.60
C SER A 193 -4.58 9.79 -14.55
N GLU A 194 -5.88 10.10 -14.42
CA GLU A 194 -6.42 11.07 -13.46
C GLU A 194 -6.16 10.69 -11.98
N THR A 195 -5.77 9.44 -11.71
CA THR A 195 -5.52 8.92 -10.36
C THR A 195 -4.06 8.90 -9.97
N ALA A 196 -3.16 9.28 -10.88
CA ALA A 196 -1.73 9.25 -10.62
C ALA A 196 -1.33 10.26 -9.53
N VAL A 197 -0.49 9.82 -8.60
CA VAL A 197 0.11 10.66 -7.57
C VAL A 197 1.60 10.39 -7.45
N GLY A 198 2.36 11.46 -7.21
CA GLY A 198 3.80 11.41 -6.94
C GLY A 198 4.16 12.43 -5.88
N THR A 199 4.67 11.96 -4.74
CA THR A 199 4.88 12.78 -3.55
C THR A 199 6.26 12.56 -2.96
N VAL A 200 7.00 13.63 -2.71
CA VAL A 200 8.19 13.58 -1.84
C VAL A 200 7.76 13.85 -0.40
N GLY A 201 7.47 12.79 0.36
CA GLY A 201 6.85 12.88 1.68
C GLY A 201 7.84 13.11 2.83
N SER A 202 9.13 12.88 2.62
CA SER A 202 10.15 13.05 3.67
C SER A 202 11.45 13.66 3.15
N LEU A 203 12.06 14.53 3.96
CA LEU A 203 13.38 15.10 3.72
C LEU A 203 14.18 15.13 5.03
N SER A 204 15.39 14.56 5.00
CA SER A 204 16.38 14.65 6.06
C SER A 204 17.58 15.45 5.57
N VAL A 205 17.71 16.68 6.06
CA VAL A 205 18.76 17.63 5.66
C VAL A 205 19.94 17.51 6.62
N SER A 206 21.16 17.59 6.10
CA SER A 206 22.38 17.55 6.91
C SER A 206 23.38 18.63 6.47
N PRO A 207 23.95 19.42 7.42
CA PRO A 207 23.81 19.32 8.87
C PRO A 207 22.57 20.01 9.47
N ASN A 208 21.66 20.54 8.63
CA ASN A 208 20.45 21.26 9.05
C ASN A 208 20.72 22.46 9.98
N ALA A 209 21.77 23.23 9.69
CA ALA A 209 22.15 24.44 10.44
C ALA A 209 21.95 25.69 9.59
N THR A 210 21.31 26.72 10.15
CA THR A 210 20.91 27.94 9.43
C THR A 210 22.06 28.65 8.70
N ASN A 211 23.28 28.58 9.23
CA ASN A 211 24.47 29.25 8.69
C ASN A 211 25.39 28.31 7.91
N VAL A 212 24.90 27.15 7.48
CA VAL A 212 25.67 26.16 6.72
C VAL A 212 24.91 25.78 5.45
N VAL A 213 25.59 25.84 4.30
CA VAL A 213 25.10 25.27 3.04
C VAL A 213 24.93 23.76 3.25
N PRO A 214 23.75 23.17 3.02
CA PRO A 214 23.54 21.73 3.24
C PRO A 214 24.38 20.86 2.31
N GLY A 215 25.08 19.89 2.90
CA GLY A 215 25.97 18.97 2.18
C GLY A 215 25.34 17.61 1.87
N ARG A 216 24.20 17.28 2.46
CA ARG A 216 23.45 16.05 2.15
C ARG A 216 21.97 16.23 2.40
N VAL A 217 21.16 15.66 1.52
CA VAL A 217 19.72 15.45 1.75
C VAL A 217 19.36 14.01 1.40
N ALA A 218 18.60 13.34 2.27
CA ALA A 218 17.92 12.09 1.94
C ALA A 218 16.42 12.35 1.80
N CYS A 219 15.79 11.82 0.75
CA CYS A 219 14.37 12.01 0.45
C CYS A 219 13.66 10.66 0.29
N GLY A 220 12.41 10.58 0.74
CA GLY A 220 11.50 9.49 0.41
C GLY A 220 10.45 9.94 -0.60
N VAL A 221 10.29 9.17 -1.68
CA VAL A 221 9.29 9.40 -2.74
C VAL A 221 8.25 8.28 -2.70
N ASP A 222 6.97 8.63 -2.77
CA ASP A 222 5.83 7.73 -2.90
C ASP A 222 5.14 8.02 -4.23
N VAL A 223 5.01 7.00 -5.09
CA VAL A 223 4.31 7.07 -6.38
C VAL A 223 3.23 6.00 -6.39
N ARG A 224 1.99 6.39 -6.70
CA ARG A 224 0.85 5.48 -6.81
C ARG A 224 0.05 5.79 -8.06
N ASP A 225 -0.45 4.74 -8.69
CA ASP A 225 -1.50 4.83 -9.70
C ASP A 225 -2.18 3.48 -9.92
N VAL A 226 -3.36 3.49 -10.54
CA VAL A 226 -4.05 2.29 -11.03
C VAL A 226 -3.40 1.72 -12.29
N THR A 227 -2.45 2.44 -12.91
CA THR A 227 -1.71 1.98 -14.08
C THR A 227 -0.20 1.91 -13.82
N ARG A 228 0.39 0.74 -14.13
CA ARG A 228 1.83 0.54 -13.99
C ARG A 228 2.64 1.49 -14.88
N GLY A 229 2.14 1.79 -16.08
CA GLY A 229 2.80 2.67 -17.04
C GLY A 229 3.07 4.05 -16.45
N SER A 230 2.03 4.69 -15.91
CA SER A 230 2.13 5.99 -15.24
C SER A 230 3.11 5.98 -14.07
N MET A 231 3.12 4.92 -13.24
CA MET A 231 4.07 4.81 -12.14
C MET A 231 5.53 4.75 -12.64
N GLU A 232 5.80 3.97 -13.69
CA GLU A 232 7.14 3.87 -14.27
C GLU A 232 7.57 5.16 -14.96
N GLU A 233 6.64 5.91 -15.55
CA GLU A 233 6.92 7.20 -16.17
C GLU A 233 7.29 8.26 -15.12
N ILE A 234 6.56 8.34 -14.01
CA ILE A 234 6.91 9.23 -12.88
C ILE A 234 8.27 8.84 -12.29
N ALA A 235 8.53 7.55 -12.07
CA ALA A 235 9.81 7.07 -11.58
C ALA A 235 10.98 7.37 -12.55
N SER A 236 10.73 7.28 -13.86
CA SER A 236 11.70 7.62 -14.90
C SER A 236 11.98 9.13 -14.91
N ALA A 237 10.95 9.97 -14.81
CA ALA A 237 11.10 11.42 -14.68
C ALA A 237 11.91 11.81 -13.44
N ALA A 238 11.72 11.13 -12.31
CA ALA A 238 12.53 11.31 -11.11
C ALA A 238 14.02 10.99 -11.36
N HIS A 239 14.33 9.88 -12.05
CA HIS A 239 15.70 9.56 -12.45
C HIS A 239 16.30 10.62 -13.38
N GLU A 240 15.54 11.11 -14.35
CA GLU A 240 16.00 12.15 -15.28
C GLU A 240 16.24 13.48 -14.58
N SER A 241 15.40 13.83 -13.61
CA SER A 241 15.58 15.00 -12.73
C SER A 241 16.91 14.91 -11.98
N LEU A 242 17.22 13.78 -11.36
CA LEU A 242 18.48 13.58 -10.64
C LEU A 242 19.69 13.72 -11.58
N ALA A 243 19.67 13.08 -12.75
CA ALA A 243 20.73 13.20 -13.75
C ALA A 243 20.89 14.65 -14.28
N ARG A 244 19.81 15.44 -14.32
CA ARG A 244 19.85 16.87 -14.63
C ARG A 244 20.48 17.68 -13.50
N LEU A 245 20.16 17.36 -12.24
CA LEU A 245 20.70 18.02 -11.06
C LEU A 245 22.20 17.78 -10.90
N GLU A 246 22.70 16.57 -11.12
CA GLU A 246 24.14 16.28 -11.11
C GLU A 246 24.91 17.20 -12.08
N ARG A 247 24.38 17.36 -13.30
CA ARG A 247 25.00 18.21 -14.33
C ARG A 247 24.93 19.70 -14.01
N ASN A 248 23.80 20.18 -13.49
CA ASN A 248 23.54 21.61 -13.36
C ASN A 248 23.93 22.18 -11.99
N ARG A 249 23.92 21.35 -10.95
CA ARG A 249 24.17 21.73 -9.55
C ARG A 249 25.48 21.14 -9.00
N GLY A 250 26.11 20.21 -9.72
CA GLY A 250 27.37 19.58 -9.30
C GLY A 250 27.25 18.63 -8.11
N VAL A 251 26.02 18.22 -7.75
CA VAL A 251 25.75 17.22 -6.71
C VAL A 251 26.00 15.81 -7.24
N GLU A 252 26.15 14.84 -6.33
CA GLU A 252 26.09 13.41 -6.65
C GLU A 252 24.76 12.84 -6.14
N THR A 253 24.15 11.91 -6.88
CA THR A 253 22.83 11.38 -6.52
C THR A 253 22.74 9.87 -6.55
N THR A 254 21.85 9.31 -5.74
CA THR A 254 21.42 7.91 -5.81
C THR A 254 19.89 7.82 -5.69
N LEU A 255 19.30 6.81 -6.33
CA LEU A 255 17.89 6.46 -6.18
C LEU A 255 17.77 4.94 -6.12
N ASN A 256 17.17 4.44 -5.06
CA ASN A 256 16.84 3.02 -4.87
C ASN A 256 15.32 2.87 -4.75
N ARG A 257 14.75 1.77 -5.25
CA ARG A 257 13.32 1.43 -5.14
C ARG A 257 13.15 0.22 -4.21
N PRO A 258 13.23 0.39 -2.87
CA PRO A 258 13.15 -0.73 -1.94
C PRO A 258 11.79 -1.44 -1.97
N PHE A 259 10.72 -0.75 -2.36
CA PHE A 259 9.37 -1.29 -2.37
C PHE A 259 8.66 -0.96 -3.68
N HIS A 260 8.05 -1.97 -4.29
CA HIS A 260 7.26 -1.84 -5.49
C HIS A 260 6.19 -2.94 -5.54
N VAL A 261 4.95 -2.52 -5.80
CA VAL A 261 3.82 -3.40 -6.04
C VAL A 261 3.04 -2.88 -7.24
N ASP A 262 2.75 -3.76 -8.18
CA ASP A 262 1.93 -3.43 -9.36
C ASP A 262 0.46 -3.17 -8.93
N PRO A 263 -0.29 -2.31 -9.64
CA PRO A 263 -1.71 -2.17 -9.43
C PRO A 263 -2.46 -3.47 -9.75
N THR A 264 -3.53 -3.73 -9.00
CA THR A 264 -4.30 -4.97 -9.11
C THR A 264 -5.75 -4.67 -9.44
N GLY A 265 -6.20 -5.09 -10.62
CA GLY A 265 -7.62 -5.02 -11.00
C GLY A 265 -8.44 -6.05 -10.22
N MET A 266 -9.61 -5.64 -9.73
CA MET A 266 -10.54 -6.51 -9.01
C MET A 266 -11.45 -7.26 -9.97
N SER A 267 -11.91 -8.45 -9.58
CA SER A 267 -12.67 -9.37 -10.44
C SER A 267 -14.01 -8.77 -10.86
N ASP A 268 -14.26 -8.69 -12.18
CA ASP A 268 -15.55 -8.23 -12.72
C ASP A 268 -16.74 -9.05 -12.19
N ARG A 269 -16.51 -10.35 -11.91
CA ARG A 269 -17.52 -11.23 -11.30
C ARG A 269 -17.91 -10.72 -9.92
N LEU A 270 -16.94 -10.42 -9.06
CA LEU A 270 -17.21 -9.99 -7.69
C LEU A 270 -17.70 -8.55 -7.63
N ARG A 271 -17.21 -7.68 -8.52
CA ARG A 271 -17.76 -6.33 -8.70
C ARG A 271 -19.26 -6.37 -9.06
N THR A 272 -19.65 -7.25 -9.99
CA THR A 272 -21.06 -7.45 -10.33
C THR A 272 -21.87 -7.90 -9.12
N VAL A 273 -21.37 -8.90 -8.37
CA VAL A 273 -22.02 -9.39 -7.14
C VAL A 273 -22.15 -8.28 -6.08
N ALA A 274 -21.15 -7.42 -5.92
CA ALA A 274 -21.19 -6.30 -4.98
C ALA A 274 -22.23 -5.24 -5.36
N HIS A 275 -22.33 -4.89 -6.66
CA HIS A 275 -23.38 -4.01 -7.17
C HIS A 275 -24.78 -4.59 -6.97
N ASP A 276 -24.98 -5.87 -7.29
CA ASP A 276 -26.26 -6.55 -7.10
C ASP A 276 -26.64 -6.60 -5.60
N ALA A 277 -25.68 -6.90 -4.72
CA ALA A 277 -25.90 -6.91 -3.27
C ALA A 277 -26.26 -5.53 -2.72
N ALA A 278 -25.63 -4.46 -3.22
CA ALA A 278 -25.99 -3.09 -2.86
C ALA A 278 -27.43 -2.76 -3.30
N ALA A 279 -27.80 -3.13 -4.53
CA ALA A 279 -29.15 -2.93 -5.05
C ALA A 279 -30.21 -3.70 -4.23
N ASP A 280 -29.95 -4.96 -3.91
CA ASP A 280 -30.83 -5.80 -3.07
C ASP A 280 -30.99 -5.23 -1.65
N ALA A 281 -29.93 -4.61 -1.11
CA ALA A 281 -29.95 -3.93 0.18
C ALA A 281 -30.58 -2.51 0.12
N GLY A 282 -30.97 -2.03 -1.06
CA GLY A 282 -31.48 -0.68 -1.26
C GLY A 282 -30.45 0.41 -0.99
N ARG A 283 -29.17 0.13 -1.26
CA ARG A 283 -28.02 1.04 -1.08
C ARG A 283 -27.54 1.57 -2.42
N SER A 284 -27.01 2.78 -2.38
CA SER A 284 -26.32 3.38 -3.52
C SER A 284 -24.89 2.84 -3.62
N ALA A 285 -24.44 2.56 -4.84
CA ALA A 285 -23.08 2.09 -5.10
C ALA A 285 -22.47 2.81 -6.31
N ILE A 286 -21.18 3.11 -6.23
CA ILE A 286 -20.37 3.61 -7.35
C ILE A 286 -19.10 2.79 -7.50
N ASP A 287 -18.55 2.78 -8.70
CA ASP A 287 -17.20 2.28 -8.95
C ASP A 287 -16.15 3.32 -8.51
N LEU A 288 -15.08 2.87 -7.86
CA LEU A 288 -13.91 3.67 -7.51
C LEU A 288 -12.66 2.79 -7.41
N HIS A 289 -11.47 3.40 -7.42
CA HIS A 289 -10.24 2.70 -7.08
C HIS A 289 -9.96 2.80 -5.56
N SER A 290 -9.13 1.92 -5.02
CA SER A 290 -8.53 2.14 -3.70
C SER A 290 -7.18 2.86 -3.85
N GLY A 291 -6.99 3.96 -3.13
CA GLY A 291 -5.72 4.70 -3.04
C GLY A 291 -4.72 4.11 -2.04
N ALA A 292 -5.15 3.14 -1.23
CA ALA A 292 -4.32 2.37 -0.32
C ALA A 292 -4.13 0.95 -0.86
N ALA A 293 -3.04 0.30 -0.45
CA ALA A 293 -2.86 -1.12 -0.63
C ALA A 293 -3.68 -1.87 0.43
N HIS A 294 -4.12 -3.09 0.10
CA HIS A 294 -4.84 -3.97 1.02
C HIS A 294 -4.49 -5.43 0.72
N ASP A 295 -4.75 -6.34 1.66
CA ASP A 295 -4.50 -7.77 1.49
C ASP A 295 -5.17 -8.36 0.24
N ALA A 296 -6.38 -7.88 -0.12
CA ALA A 296 -7.08 -8.26 -1.34
C ALA A 296 -6.21 -8.15 -2.60
N MET A 297 -5.29 -7.18 -2.66
CA MET A 297 -4.43 -6.99 -3.83
C MET A 297 -3.45 -8.15 -4.03
N ARG A 298 -3.00 -8.79 -2.94
CA ARG A 298 -2.16 -9.99 -2.99
C ARG A 298 -3.02 -11.19 -3.32
N VAL A 299 -4.16 -11.33 -2.62
CA VAL A 299 -5.07 -12.47 -2.78
C VAL A 299 -5.59 -12.59 -4.21
N ALA A 300 -5.84 -11.46 -4.89
CA ALA A 300 -6.23 -11.40 -6.29
C ALA A 300 -5.23 -12.06 -7.26
N GLY A 301 -3.96 -12.20 -6.86
CA GLY A 301 -2.95 -12.94 -7.63
C GLY A 301 -3.17 -14.46 -7.62
N ALA A 302 -3.97 -14.97 -6.70
CA ALA A 302 -4.21 -16.40 -6.48
C ALA A 302 -5.66 -16.85 -6.72
N THR A 303 -6.65 -15.97 -6.52
CA THR A 303 -8.07 -16.25 -6.74
C THR A 303 -8.82 -14.97 -7.14
N ASP A 304 -10.11 -15.06 -7.45
CA ASP A 304 -10.96 -13.87 -7.64
C ASP A 304 -11.05 -13.11 -6.31
N ALA A 305 -10.72 -11.81 -6.33
CA ALA A 305 -10.91 -10.87 -5.23
C ALA A 305 -11.51 -9.56 -5.74
#